data_AF-E3GZW2-F1
#
_entry.id   AF-E3GZW2-F1
#
_cell.length_a   1.000
_cell.length_b   1.000
_cell.length_c   1.000
_cell.angle_alpha   90.00
_cell.angle_beta   90.00
_cell.angle_gamma   90.00
#
_symmetry.space_group_name_H-M   'P 1'
#
loop_
_entity.id
_entity.type
_entity.pdbx_description
1 polymer ?
#
loop_
_entity_poly.entity_id
_entity_poly.type
_entity_poly.pdbx_seq_one_letter_code
_entity_poly.pdbx_strand_id
1 'polypeptide(L)'
;MSTALALPTLGASRKLASTPAAGSASAQAPRKRLPAWPLLTLFYGFPAFWALGLLQIVPLVLSVTMVIYLTIRGGVRVPRSLWIWAAFIFWVIVCTVSLEDVTDYIAWTLRFVNILNAGVYALYYFNAKESISINQLLGSLTALWVTVVVLGWGGVLFPEVRVQTPMSYVVPQSFMSNSLVKDYMLPPFAEVQNPWGAPEPYVRPAAPFPYANSWGLAFTVLTPVMFAFFARTRSWLLRIFLAIVLGASVVPLVATSNRGMFIGLGFATAYVIIRLIIGRYWGLVTAAGVMVVGVVTALIASGTVAAILGRQQYSDSTGGRAALYRSTWAASLESPIVGYGTPRMELSVGVSMGTQGYLWTLMFCFGFVGLAIYALFILSILGEGLKVRTPAGFWLHSIPVCSCVVIIFYSFDVAQLSVLLLSAMACIRAQYYREEL
;
A
#
# COMPACT_ATOMS: atom_id res chain seq x y z
N MET A 1 -17.53 81.34 43.31
CA MET A 1 -18.25 80.31 44.08
C MET A 1 -19.73 80.47 43.78
N SER A 2 -20.24 79.71 42.81
CA SER A 2 -21.63 79.79 42.36
C SER A 2 -22.41 78.59 42.86
N THR A 3 -23.51 78.87 43.56
CA THR A 3 -24.55 77.92 43.93
C THR A 3 -25.85 78.36 43.25
N ALA A 4 -26.44 77.50 42.42
CA ALA A 4 -27.84 77.59 42.02
C ALA A 4 -28.38 76.20 41.61
N LEU A 5 -29.62 75.96 42.05
CA LEU A 5 -30.47 74.78 41.97
C LEU A 5 -30.72 74.21 40.55
N ALA A 6 -31.03 72.90 40.49
CA ALA A 6 -31.98 72.33 39.53
C ALA A 6 -32.73 71.10 40.11
N LEU A 7 -34.03 71.03 39.78
CA LEU A 7 -35.11 70.14 40.27
C LEU A 7 -35.04 68.69 39.76
N PRO A 8 -35.79 67.74 40.38
CA PRO A 8 -35.84 66.33 39.96
C PRO A 8 -36.97 66.05 38.95
N THR A 9 -36.72 65.18 37.96
CA THR A 9 -37.74 64.61 37.08
C THR A 9 -37.85 63.09 37.25
N LEU A 10 -39.09 62.64 37.40
CA LEU A 10 -39.55 61.25 37.52
C LEU A 10 -39.33 60.46 36.22
N GLY A 11 -38.96 59.18 36.34
CA GLY A 11 -38.93 58.24 35.22
C GLY A 11 -38.90 56.78 35.68
N ALA A 12 -40.08 56.16 35.80
CA ALA A 12 -40.27 54.79 36.22
C ALA A 12 -39.63 53.77 35.25
N SER A 13 -38.78 52.87 35.79
CA SER A 13 -38.24 51.72 35.05
C SER A 13 -39.27 50.59 34.97
N ARG A 14 -39.74 50.31 33.75
CA ARG A 14 -40.61 49.18 33.41
C ARG A 14 -39.73 47.94 33.18
N LYS A 15 -39.79 46.96 34.09
CA LYS A 15 -39.19 45.63 33.92
C LYS A 15 -39.81 44.92 32.69
N LEU A 16 -39.02 44.67 31.66
CA LEU A 16 -39.30 43.64 30.65
C LEU A 16 -38.61 42.35 31.09
N ALA A 17 -39.40 41.34 31.44
CA ALA A 17 -38.94 39.98 31.65
C ALA A 17 -38.56 39.37 30.29
N SER A 18 -37.28 39.11 30.07
CA SER A 18 -36.80 38.29 28.97
C SER A 18 -36.83 36.82 29.38
N THR A 19 -37.71 36.05 28.74
CA THR A 19 -37.72 34.59 28.79
C THR A 19 -36.39 34.05 28.25
N PRO A 20 -35.69 33.13 28.93
CA PRO A 20 -34.54 32.49 28.33
C PRO A 20 -35.03 31.53 27.24
N ALA A 21 -34.69 31.84 25.98
CA ALA A 21 -34.87 30.93 24.87
C ALA A 21 -34.11 29.63 25.18
N ALA A 22 -34.85 28.54 25.34
CA ALA A 22 -34.31 27.19 25.38
C ALA A 22 -33.65 26.88 24.03
N GLY A 23 -32.36 27.21 23.94
CA GLY A 23 -31.49 26.71 22.89
C GLY A 23 -31.35 25.21 23.06
N SER A 24 -32.12 24.44 22.30
CA SER A 24 -31.91 23.03 22.07
C SER A 24 -30.61 22.82 21.28
N ALA A 25 -29.49 23.09 21.94
CA ALA A 25 -28.23 22.47 21.57
C ALA A 25 -28.42 20.98 21.81
N SER A 26 -28.79 20.25 20.76
CA SER A 26 -28.70 18.80 20.76
C SER A 26 -27.26 18.44 21.07
N ALA A 27 -27.01 18.14 22.34
CA ALA A 27 -25.75 17.56 22.79
C ALA A 27 -25.64 16.21 22.09
N GLN A 28 -25.00 16.18 20.92
CA GLN A 28 -24.65 14.94 20.25
C GLN A 28 -23.84 14.14 21.26
N ALA A 29 -24.40 13.01 21.70
CA ALA A 29 -23.72 12.08 22.58
C ALA A 29 -22.29 11.84 22.05
N PRO A 30 -21.27 11.86 22.92
CA PRO A 30 -19.89 11.70 22.50
C PRO A 30 -19.77 10.40 21.72
N ARG A 31 -19.45 10.50 20.42
CA ARG A 31 -19.28 9.33 19.56
C ARG A 31 -18.17 8.46 20.14
N LYS A 32 -18.40 7.15 20.22
CA LYS A 32 -17.38 6.20 20.69
C LYS A 32 -16.12 6.33 19.81
N ARG A 33 -14.95 6.49 20.44
CA ARG A 33 -13.67 6.60 19.73
C ARG A 33 -13.28 5.23 19.18
N LEU A 34 -12.83 5.17 17.92
CA LEU A 34 -12.25 3.95 17.38
C LEU A 34 -10.88 3.70 18.03
N PRO A 35 -10.55 2.50 18.50
CA PRO A 35 -9.23 2.23 19.07
C PRO A 35 -8.13 2.22 17.99
N ALA A 36 -6.94 2.70 18.32
CA ALA A 36 -5.82 2.73 17.36
C ALA A 36 -5.18 1.34 17.12
N TRP A 37 -5.26 0.47 18.12
CA TRP A 37 -4.48 -0.77 18.18
C TRP A 37 -4.68 -1.70 16.98
N PRO A 38 -5.89 -1.95 16.42
CA PRO A 38 -6.01 -2.97 15.37
C PRO A 38 -5.17 -2.65 14.13
N LEU A 39 -5.14 -1.36 13.75
CA LEU A 39 -4.41 -0.92 12.56
C LEU A 39 -2.92 -0.78 12.84
N LEU A 40 -2.53 -0.29 14.02
CA LEU A 40 -1.10 -0.13 14.35
C LEU A 40 -0.44 -1.49 14.59
N THR A 41 -1.14 -2.43 15.22
CA THR A 41 -0.69 -3.82 15.42
C THR A 41 -0.40 -4.49 14.09
N LEU A 42 -1.21 -4.25 13.04
CA LEU A 42 -1.00 -4.82 11.70
C LEU A 42 0.41 -4.55 11.16
N PHE A 43 0.91 -3.32 11.30
CA PHE A 43 2.17 -2.90 10.68
C PHE A 43 3.36 -2.99 11.64
N TYR A 44 3.21 -2.61 12.91
CA TYR A 44 4.29 -2.80 13.88
C TYR A 44 4.51 -4.27 14.24
N GLY A 45 3.45 -5.08 14.26
CA GLY A 45 3.52 -6.52 14.53
C GLY A 45 3.90 -7.36 13.30
N PHE A 46 4.03 -6.75 12.12
CA PHE A 46 4.30 -7.47 10.87
C PHE A 46 5.52 -8.42 10.93
N PRO A 47 6.69 -8.03 11.49
CA PRO A 47 7.83 -8.95 11.60
C PRO A 47 7.50 -10.22 12.40
N ALA A 48 6.76 -10.05 13.51
CA ALA A 48 6.36 -11.15 14.35
C ALA A 48 5.36 -12.05 13.63
N PHE A 49 4.36 -11.47 12.95
CA PHE A 49 3.39 -12.27 12.19
C PHE A 49 4.04 -13.05 11.05
N TRP A 50 5.05 -12.47 10.40
CA TRP A 50 5.86 -13.16 9.40
C TRP A 50 6.63 -14.35 10.00
N ALA A 51 7.39 -14.13 11.08
CA ALA A 51 8.15 -15.19 11.75
C ALA A 51 7.25 -16.32 12.30
N LEU A 52 6.02 -15.96 12.69
CA LEU A 52 5.02 -16.90 13.18
C LEU A 52 4.27 -17.67 12.08
N GLY A 53 4.39 -17.26 10.81
CA GLY A 53 3.61 -17.83 9.68
C GLY A 53 2.14 -17.39 9.65
N LEU A 54 1.84 -16.23 10.25
CA LEU A 54 0.48 -15.73 10.48
C LEU A 54 0.04 -14.62 9.51
N LEU A 55 0.81 -14.33 8.47
CA LEU A 55 0.55 -13.21 7.54
C LEU A 55 -0.77 -13.31 6.76
N GLN A 56 -1.35 -14.50 6.60
CA GLN A 56 -2.65 -14.67 5.95
C GLN A 56 -3.83 -14.63 6.94
N ILE A 57 -3.56 -14.80 8.25
CA ILE A 57 -4.59 -14.97 9.29
C ILE A 57 -4.78 -13.67 10.08
N VAL A 58 -3.69 -13.13 10.64
CA VAL A 58 -3.75 -11.97 11.53
C VAL A 58 -4.33 -10.73 10.84
N PRO A 59 -3.96 -10.39 9.59
CA PRO A 59 -4.58 -9.28 8.88
C PRO A 59 -6.10 -9.43 8.77
N LEU A 60 -6.60 -10.62 8.45
CA LEU A 60 -8.04 -10.89 8.39
C LEU A 60 -8.72 -10.72 9.76
N VAL A 61 -8.15 -11.27 10.84
CA VAL A 61 -8.71 -11.13 12.20
C VAL A 61 -8.76 -9.66 12.63
N LEU A 62 -7.70 -8.90 12.36
CA LEU A 62 -7.64 -7.46 12.66
C LEU A 62 -8.63 -6.67 11.80
N SER A 63 -8.81 -7.03 10.53
CA SER A 63 -9.81 -6.46 9.63
C SER A 63 -11.24 -6.69 10.15
N VAL A 64 -11.59 -7.92 10.55
CA VAL A 64 -12.88 -8.23 11.17
C VAL A 64 -13.09 -7.41 12.45
N THR A 65 -12.06 -7.29 13.28
CA THR A 65 -12.09 -6.47 14.50
C THR A 65 -12.36 -4.99 14.18
N MET A 66 -11.73 -4.44 13.13
CA MET A 66 -11.98 -3.08 12.65
C MET A 66 -13.43 -2.89 12.19
N VAL A 67 -14.00 -3.86 11.46
CA VAL A 67 -15.41 -3.84 11.04
C VAL A 67 -16.33 -3.83 12.25
N ILE A 68 -16.09 -4.69 13.25
CA ILE A 68 -16.88 -4.73 14.49
C ILE A 68 -16.87 -3.34 15.17
N TYR A 69 -15.70 -2.71 15.32
CA TYR A 69 -15.61 -1.38 15.91
C TYR A 69 -16.29 -0.30 15.09
N LEU A 70 -16.20 -0.35 13.76
CA LEU A 70 -16.91 0.58 12.87
C LEU A 70 -18.43 0.45 13.02
N THR A 71 -18.94 -0.79 13.07
CA THR A 71 -20.37 -1.08 13.25
C THR A 71 -20.87 -0.60 14.61
N ILE A 72 -20.16 -0.91 15.70
CA ILE A 72 -20.53 -0.49 17.07
C ILE A 72 -20.50 1.04 17.21
N ARG A 73 -19.54 1.72 16.56
CA ARG A 73 -19.45 3.17 16.60
C ARG A 73 -20.60 3.85 15.86
N GLY A 74 -21.04 3.28 14.73
CA GLY A 74 -21.99 3.90 13.83
C GLY A 74 -21.47 5.20 13.19
N GLY A 75 -22.30 5.84 12.35
CA GLY A 75 -21.95 7.13 11.73
C GLY A 75 -20.65 7.10 10.91
N VAL A 76 -20.39 5.97 10.25
CA VAL A 76 -19.21 5.74 9.40
C VAL A 76 -19.27 6.66 8.18
N ARG A 77 -18.20 7.42 7.96
CA ARG A 77 -18.04 8.28 6.78
C ARG A 77 -17.23 7.54 5.72
N VAL A 78 -17.73 7.52 4.50
CA VAL A 78 -17.09 6.87 3.35
C VAL A 78 -16.74 7.97 2.31
N PRO A 79 -15.46 8.25 2.04
CA PRO A 79 -15.06 9.16 0.98
C PRO A 79 -15.43 8.59 -0.40
N ARG A 80 -15.56 9.47 -1.41
CA ARG A 80 -16.01 9.11 -2.76
C ARG A 80 -15.21 7.95 -3.38
N SER A 81 -13.88 8.01 -3.29
CA SER A 81 -12.99 6.95 -3.79
C SER A 81 -13.28 5.58 -3.15
N LEU A 82 -13.64 5.51 -1.87
CA LEU A 82 -13.98 4.24 -1.23
C LEU A 82 -15.34 3.68 -1.65
N TRP A 83 -16.26 4.49 -2.18
CA TRP A 83 -17.46 3.97 -2.85
C TRP A 83 -17.13 3.26 -4.16
N ILE A 84 -16.17 3.77 -4.93
CA ILE A 84 -15.68 3.11 -6.14
C ILE A 84 -14.95 1.82 -5.79
N TRP A 85 -14.16 1.82 -4.71
CA TRP A 85 -13.55 0.60 -4.17
C TRP A 85 -14.59 -0.43 -3.72
N ALA A 86 -15.67 0.01 -3.07
CA ALA A 86 -16.77 -0.88 -2.69
C ALA A 86 -17.48 -1.47 -3.92
N ALA A 87 -17.67 -0.69 -4.98
CA ALA A 87 -18.18 -1.19 -6.25
C ALA A 87 -17.22 -2.23 -6.88
N PHE A 88 -15.91 -2.02 -6.77
CA PHE A 88 -14.92 -3.01 -7.21
C PHE A 88 -14.99 -4.31 -6.39
N ILE A 89 -15.07 -4.23 -5.06
CA ILE A 89 -15.27 -5.40 -4.19
C ILE A 89 -16.54 -6.16 -4.58
N PHE A 90 -17.65 -5.45 -4.76
CA PHE A 90 -18.90 -6.06 -5.21
C PHE A 90 -18.73 -6.76 -6.56
N TRP A 91 -18.04 -6.14 -7.51
CA TRP A 91 -17.77 -6.75 -8.81
C TRP A 91 -16.91 -8.01 -8.71
N VAL A 92 -15.89 -8.02 -7.84
CA VAL A 92 -15.08 -9.21 -7.58
C VAL A 92 -15.92 -10.38 -7.05
N ILE A 93 -16.97 -10.09 -6.27
CA ILE A 93 -17.96 -11.09 -5.84
C ILE A 93 -18.80 -11.56 -7.02
N VAL A 94 -19.26 -10.66 -7.90
CA VAL A 94 -19.99 -11.05 -9.11
C VAL A 94 -19.15 -12.00 -9.99
N CYS A 95 -17.83 -11.80 -10.08
CA CYS A 95 -16.94 -12.67 -10.84
C CYS A 95 -16.87 -14.12 -10.33
N THR A 96 -17.46 -14.46 -9.18
CA THR A 96 -17.53 -15.86 -8.71
C THR A 96 -18.38 -16.75 -9.62
N VAL A 97 -19.22 -16.16 -10.48
CA VAL A 97 -20.02 -16.90 -11.47
C VAL A 97 -19.17 -17.66 -12.50
N SER A 98 -17.89 -17.27 -12.65
CA SER A 98 -16.95 -17.91 -13.57
C SER A 98 -16.12 -19.02 -12.93
N LEU A 99 -16.32 -19.30 -11.64
CA LEU A 99 -15.58 -20.32 -10.91
C LEU A 99 -16.29 -21.67 -11.04
N GLU A 100 -15.53 -22.72 -11.35
CA GLU A 100 -16.05 -24.05 -11.61
C GLU A 100 -15.61 -25.03 -10.52
N ASP A 101 -14.32 -25.00 -10.16
CA ASP A 101 -13.71 -25.95 -9.23
C ASP A 101 -13.54 -25.40 -7.81
N VAL A 102 -13.53 -26.30 -6.82
CA VAL A 102 -13.26 -25.95 -5.39
C VAL A 102 -11.91 -25.24 -5.24
N THR A 103 -10.89 -25.64 -6.00
CA THR A 103 -9.57 -25.00 -6.00
C THR A 103 -9.63 -23.55 -6.47
N ASP A 104 -10.52 -23.23 -7.40
CA ASP A 104 -10.71 -21.88 -7.90
C ASP A 104 -11.33 -20.97 -6.84
N TYR A 105 -12.32 -21.49 -6.10
CA TYR A 105 -12.90 -20.78 -4.96
C TYR A 105 -11.87 -20.48 -3.87
N ILE A 106 -10.92 -21.39 -3.60
CA ILE A 106 -9.87 -21.16 -2.62
C ILE A 106 -8.93 -20.04 -3.09
N ALA A 107 -8.46 -20.10 -4.33
CA ALA A 107 -7.57 -19.10 -4.91
C ALA A 107 -8.24 -17.71 -5.00
N TRP A 108 -9.50 -17.67 -5.44
CA TRP A 108 -10.32 -16.46 -5.46
C TRP A 108 -10.49 -15.89 -4.04
N THR A 109 -10.80 -16.75 -3.05
CA THR A 109 -11.02 -16.33 -1.65
C THR A 109 -9.79 -15.63 -1.08
N LEU A 110 -8.60 -16.20 -1.27
CA LEU A 110 -7.34 -15.60 -0.80
C LEU A 110 -7.16 -14.19 -1.37
N ARG A 111 -7.40 -14.01 -2.67
CA ARG A 111 -7.26 -12.71 -3.34
C ARG A 111 -8.36 -11.74 -2.92
N PHE A 112 -9.61 -12.20 -2.83
CA PHE A 112 -10.75 -11.40 -2.40
C PHE A 112 -10.53 -10.84 -0.99
N VAL A 113 -10.08 -11.67 -0.04
CA VAL A 113 -9.76 -11.24 1.32
C VAL A 113 -8.71 -10.14 1.33
N ASN A 114 -7.68 -10.22 0.48
CA ASN A 114 -6.64 -9.19 0.40
C ASN A 114 -7.18 -7.85 -0.12
N ILE A 115 -8.06 -7.87 -1.13
CA ILE A 115 -8.75 -6.70 -1.66
C ILE A 115 -9.70 -6.09 -0.61
N LEU A 116 -10.49 -6.93 0.05
CA LEU A 116 -11.44 -6.53 1.10
C LEU A 116 -10.71 -5.87 2.28
N ASN A 117 -9.67 -6.53 2.79
CA ASN A 117 -8.88 -6.07 3.93
C ASN A 117 -8.26 -4.69 3.69
N ALA A 118 -7.65 -4.47 2.53
CA ALA A 118 -7.10 -3.15 2.19
C ALA A 118 -8.16 -2.05 2.24
N GLY A 119 -9.38 -2.33 1.76
CA GLY A 119 -10.52 -1.42 1.83
C GLY A 119 -10.97 -1.13 3.27
N VAL A 120 -11.03 -2.17 4.11
CA VAL A 120 -11.39 -2.05 5.53
C VAL A 120 -10.37 -1.20 6.27
N TYR A 121 -9.06 -1.42 6.08
CA TYR A 121 -8.01 -0.64 6.74
C TYR A 121 -8.10 0.84 6.38
N ALA A 122 -8.33 1.12 5.10
CA ALA A 122 -8.51 2.47 4.57
C ALA A 122 -9.72 3.18 5.21
N LEU A 123 -10.86 2.48 5.24
CA LEU A 123 -12.10 2.99 5.83
C LEU A 123 -11.94 3.22 7.34
N TYR A 124 -11.28 2.29 8.03
CA TYR A 124 -11.01 2.38 9.46
C TYR A 124 -10.13 3.60 9.78
N TYR A 125 -9.00 3.73 9.09
CA TYR A 125 -8.09 4.86 9.25
C TYR A 125 -8.77 6.21 8.99
N PHE A 126 -9.61 6.29 7.96
CA PHE A 126 -10.37 7.50 7.62
C PHE A 126 -11.32 7.92 8.75
N ASN A 127 -11.90 6.95 9.46
CA ASN A 127 -12.85 7.20 10.55
C ASN A 127 -12.20 7.33 11.94
N ALA A 128 -10.97 6.85 12.10
CA ALA A 128 -10.23 6.81 13.37
C ALA A 128 -9.36 8.04 13.64
N LYS A 129 -9.75 9.22 13.13
CA LYS A 129 -8.95 10.46 13.26
C LYS A 129 -8.59 10.84 14.70
N GLU A 130 -9.48 10.52 15.64
CA GLU A 130 -9.35 10.91 17.06
C GLU A 130 -8.31 10.06 17.81
N SER A 131 -7.90 8.92 17.25
CA SER A 131 -7.00 7.97 17.88
C SER A 131 -5.77 7.63 17.04
N ILE A 132 -5.85 7.78 15.72
CA ILE A 132 -4.76 7.51 14.79
C ILE A 132 -4.35 8.79 14.08
N SER A 133 -3.28 9.40 14.57
CA SER A 133 -2.61 10.51 13.91
C SER A 133 -1.91 10.07 12.62
N ILE A 134 -1.66 11.03 11.72
CA ILE A 134 -0.87 10.79 10.51
C ILE A 134 0.53 10.26 10.84
N ASN A 135 1.17 10.78 11.90
CA ASN A 135 2.51 10.35 12.30
C ASN A 135 2.52 8.90 12.80
N GLN A 136 1.45 8.45 13.47
CA GLN A 136 1.32 7.05 13.87
C GLN A 136 1.17 6.12 12.66
N LEU A 137 0.35 6.51 11.68
CA LEU A 137 0.21 5.74 10.43
C LEU A 137 1.56 5.66 9.70
N LEU A 138 2.18 6.82 9.42
CA LEU A 138 3.43 6.89 8.68
C LEU A 138 4.57 6.18 9.41
N GLY A 139 4.65 6.31 10.74
CA GLY A 139 5.62 5.59 11.56
C GLY A 139 5.44 4.08 11.47
N SER A 140 4.20 3.59 11.52
CA SER A 140 3.90 2.15 11.42
C SER A 140 4.23 1.56 10.05
N LEU A 141 3.92 2.28 8.96
CA LEU A 141 4.29 1.89 7.60
C LEU A 141 5.80 2.00 7.37
N THR A 142 6.46 2.98 7.98
CA THR A 142 7.92 3.09 7.95
C THR A 142 8.59 1.95 8.72
N ALA A 143 8.00 1.47 9.82
CA ALA A 143 8.47 0.27 10.51
C ALA A 143 8.37 -0.97 9.60
N LEU A 144 7.29 -1.09 8.81
CA LEU A 144 7.19 -2.12 7.78
C LEU A 144 8.28 -1.96 6.70
N TRP A 145 8.57 -0.74 6.26
CA TRP A 145 9.68 -0.47 5.33
C TRP A 145 11.03 -0.93 5.89
N VAL A 146 11.34 -0.58 7.15
CA VAL A 146 12.56 -1.05 7.84
C VAL A 146 12.61 -2.57 7.89
N THR A 147 11.47 -3.22 8.17
CA THR A 147 11.35 -4.69 8.19
C THR A 147 11.69 -5.29 6.83
N VAL A 148 11.17 -4.73 5.74
CA VAL A 148 11.46 -5.17 4.36
C VAL A 148 12.96 -5.05 4.06
N VAL A 149 13.62 -3.98 4.52
CA VAL A 149 15.08 -3.81 4.35
C VAL A 149 15.87 -4.83 5.16
N VAL A 150 15.55 -5.00 6.44
CA VAL A 150 16.26 -5.93 7.34
C VAL A 150 16.12 -7.38 6.86
N LEU A 151 14.91 -7.80 6.49
CA LEU A 151 14.68 -9.15 5.95
C LEU A 151 15.24 -9.31 4.54
N GLY A 152 15.34 -8.22 3.76
CA GLY A 152 16.07 -8.19 2.50
C GLY A 152 17.54 -8.53 2.69
N TRP A 153 18.19 -8.01 3.74
CA TRP A 153 19.55 -8.41 4.12
C TRP A 153 19.63 -9.89 4.51
N GLY A 154 18.61 -10.44 5.17
CA GLY A 154 18.48 -11.88 5.39
C GLY A 154 18.56 -12.67 4.08
N GLY A 155 17.88 -12.22 3.03
CA GLY A 155 17.96 -12.79 1.68
C GLY A 155 19.33 -12.69 1.02
N VAL A 156 20.08 -11.62 1.29
CA VAL A 156 21.45 -11.46 0.76
C VAL A 156 22.44 -12.36 1.48
N LEU A 157 22.36 -12.43 2.81
CA LEU A 157 23.34 -13.14 3.65
C LEU A 157 23.04 -14.63 3.78
N PHE A 158 21.76 -15.01 3.73
CA PHE A 158 21.28 -16.38 3.98
C PHE A 158 20.29 -16.84 2.90
N PRO A 159 20.71 -16.91 1.62
CA PRO A 159 19.79 -17.09 0.50
C PRO A 159 19.07 -18.45 0.47
N GLU A 160 19.66 -19.49 1.07
CA GLU A 160 19.09 -20.83 1.10
C GLU A 160 18.17 -21.08 2.31
N VAL A 161 18.15 -20.15 3.27
CA VAL A 161 17.42 -20.33 4.51
C VAL A 161 15.93 -20.07 4.31
N ARG A 162 15.12 -21.02 4.77
CA ARG A 162 13.67 -20.89 4.95
C ARG A 162 13.36 -20.88 6.44
N VAL A 163 12.51 -19.95 6.87
CA VAL A 163 12.08 -19.90 8.26
C VAL A 163 11.10 -21.02 8.52
N GLN A 164 11.38 -21.84 9.53
CA GLN A 164 10.41 -22.83 10.00
C GLN A 164 9.45 -22.16 10.99
N THR A 165 8.27 -21.79 10.49
CA THR A 165 7.30 -21.07 11.32
C THR A 165 6.54 -22.02 12.25
N PRO A 166 6.08 -21.57 13.43
CA PRO A 166 5.16 -22.33 14.27
C PRO A 166 3.91 -22.83 13.52
N MET A 167 3.35 -22.02 12.61
CA MET A 167 2.19 -22.42 11.83
C MET A 167 2.47 -23.61 10.89
N SER A 168 3.73 -23.85 10.48
CA SER A 168 4.08 -25.04 9.68
C SER A 168 3.82 -26.37 10.40
N TYR A 169 3.76 -26.37 11.74
CA TYR A 169 3.41 -27.55 12.54
C TYR A 169 1.90 -27.73 12.76
N VAL A 170 1.12 -26.66 12.56
CA VAL A 170 -0.34 -26.64 12.78
C VAL A 170 -1.09 -26.95 11.49
N VAL A 171 -0.59 -26.47 10.35
CA VAL A 171 -1.26 -26.66 9.06
C VAL A 171 -1.21 -28.14 8.64
N PRO A 172 -2.35 -28.74 8.23
CA PRO A 172 -2.37 -30.11 7.73
C PRO A 172 -1.42 -30.34 6.56
N GLN A 173 -0.75 -31.50 6.56
CA GLN A 173 0.24 -31.84 5.52
C GLN A 173 -0.35 -31.87 4.11
N SER A 174 -1.65 -32.12 3.95
CA SER A 174 -2.34 -32.06 2.66
C SER A 174 -2.26 -30.67 2.00
N PHE A 175 -2.31 -29.59 2.78
CA PHE A 175 -2.19 -28.23 2.27
C PHE A 175 -0.74 -27.86 1.91
N MET A 176 0.25 -28.50 2.53
CA MET A 176 1.67 -28.28 2.24
C MET A 176 2.10 -28.81 0.86
N SER A 177 1.25 -29.57 0.18
CA SER A 177 1.43 -29.95 -1.22
C SER A 177 1.31 -28.76 -2.18
N ASN A 178 0.59 -27.70 -1.78
CA ASN A 178 0.46 -26.48 -2.55
C ASN A 178 1.67 -25.57 -2.32
N SER A 179 2.36 -25.18 -3.40
CA SER A 179 3.59 -24.37 -3.34
C SER A 179 3.38 -23.02 -2.65
N LEU A 180 2.26 -22.34 -2.91
CA LEU A 180 1.95 -21.05 -2.31
C LEU A 180 1.73 -21.19 -0.79
N VAL A 181 1.00 -22.21 -0.35
CA VAL A 181 0.81 -22.47 1.08
C VAL A 181 2.15 -22.79 1.74
N LYS A 182 2.96 -23.63 1.11
CA LYS A 182 4.31 -23.95 1.59
C LYS A 182 5.17 -22.70 1.72
N ASP A 183 5.13 -21.77 0.77
CA ASP A 183 5.90 -20.53 0.83
C ASP A 183 5.39 -19.54 1.90
N TYR A 184 4.11 -19.63 2.33
CA TYR A 184 3.64 -18.86 3.48
C TYR A 184 4.00 -19.50 4.83
N MET A 185 4.00 -20.83 4.91
CA MET A 185 4.31 -21.55 6.15
C MET A 185 5.82 -21.77 6.37
N LEU A 186 6.59 -21.81 5.29
CA LEU A 186 8.05 -21.95 5.29
C LEU A 186 8.67 -20.83 4.41
N PRO A 187 8.52 -19.56 4.81
CA PRO A 187 8.89 -18.43 3.96
C PRO A 187 10.41 -18.41 3.71
N PRO A 188 10.82 -18.26 2.44
CA PRO A 188 12.22 -18.14 2.08
C PRO A 188 12.76 -16.73 2.35
N PHE A 189 14.04 -16.62 2.68
CA PHE A 189 14.72 -15.33 2.69
C PHE A 189 14.97 -14.79 1.27
N ALA A 190 15.33 -15.66 0.34
CA ALA A 190 15.53 -15.31 -1.07
C ALA A 190 14.73 -16.24 -2.01
N GLU A 191 14.25 -15.65 -3.09
CA GLU A 191 13.77 -16.37 -4.26
C GLU A 191 14.99 -16.71 -5.13
N VAL A 192 15.38 -17.99 -5.13
CA VAL A 192 16.49 -18.50 -5.95
C VAL A 192 15.93 -19.06 -7.25
N GLN A 193 16.30 -18.45 -8.37
CA GLN A 193 15.85 -18.86 -9.70
C GLN A 193 17.03 -19.42 -10.50
N ASN A 194 16.80 -20.47 -11.30
CA ASN A 194 17.80 -21.05 -12.20
C ASN A 194 17.35 -20.94 -13.66
N PRO A 195 17.48 -19.76 -14.30
CA PRO A 195 17.14 -19.62 -15.71
C PRO A 195 18.03 -20.51 -16.57
N TRP A 196 17.43 -21.09 -17.62
CA TRP A 196 18.16 -21.95 -18.55
C TRP A 196 19.35 -21.21 -19.17
N GLY A 197 20.54 -21.83 -19.09
CA GLY A 197 21.78 -21.27 -19.62
C GLY A 197 22.45 -20.18 -18.77
N ALA A 198 21.87 -19.81 -17.61
CA ALA A 198 22.56 -18.92 -16.68
C ALA A 198 23.77 -19.62 -16.04
N PRO A 199 24.93 -18.96 -15.93
CA PRO A 199 26.14 -19.57 -15.35
C PRO A 199 26.00 -19.82 -13.85
N GLU A 200 25.18 -19.03 -13.15
CA GLU A 200 24.94 -19.14 -11.71
C GLU A 200 23.46 -18.87 -11.37
N PRO A 201 22.95 -19.44 -10.27
CA PRO A 201 21.61 -19.15 -9.75
C PRO A 201 21.39 -17.66 -9.48
N TYR A 202 20.21 -17.16 -9.83
CA TYR A 202 19.80 -15.81 -9.49
C TYR A 202 19.20 -15.79 -8.09
N VAL A 203 20.01 -15.33 -7.13
CA VAL A 203 19.59 -15.08 -5.76
C VAL A 203 18.92 -13.71 -5.66
N ARG A 204 17.64 -13.68 -5.32
CA ARG A 204 16.86 -12.44 -5.22
C ARG A 204 16.20 -12.34 -3.84
N PRO A 205 16.55 -11.34 -3.00
CA PRO A 205 15.87 -11.14 -1.73
C PRO A 205 14.35 -11.05 -1.89
N ALA A 206 13.62 -11.79 -1.07
CA ALA A 206 12.16 -11.92 -1.16
C ALA A 206 11.46 -11.69 0.19
N ALA A 207 12.06 -12.10 1.30
CA ALA A 207 11.44 -11.96 2.62
C ALA A 207 11.10 -10.50 2.96
N PRO A 208 9.92 -10.23 3.53
CA PRO A 208 8.98 -11.18 4.13
C PRO A 208 7.99 -11.83 3.15
N PHE A 209 8.12 -11.57 1.85
CA PHE A 209 7.20 -12.06 0.83
C PHE A 209 7.72 -13.35 0.20
N PRO A 210 6.84 -14.19 -0.38
CA PRO A 210 7.26 -15.40 -1.08
C PRO A 210 8.06 -15.12 -2.37
N TYR A 211 7.86 -13.95 -2.98
CA TYR A 211 8.46 -13.59 -4.26
C TYR A 211 9.23 -12.27 -4.19
N ALA A 212 10.39 -12.20 -4.85
CA ALA A 212 11.21 -11.00 -4.95
C ALA A 212 10.49 -9.85 -5.68
N ASN A 213 9.53 -10.18 -6.55
CA ASN A 213 8.67 -9.19 -7.18
C ASN A 213 7.79 -8.45 -6.15
N SER A 214 7.22 -9.18 -5.20
CA SER A 214 6.42 -8.63 -4.10
C SER A 214 7.27 -7.78 -3.16
N TRP A 215 8.51 -8.22 -2.88
CA TRP A 215 9.50 -7.42 -2.15
C TRP A 215 9.79 -6.10 -2.83
N GLY A 216 10.12 -6.12 -4.12
CA GLY A 216 10.44 -4.90 -4.86
C GLY A 216 9.25 -3.95 -4.99
N LEU A 217 8.03 -4.46 -5.18
CA LEU A 217 6.83 -3.61 -5.18
C LEU A 217 6.57 -3.02 -3.78
N ALA A 218 6.70 -3.81 -2.71
CA ALA A 218 6.55 -3.30 -1.34
C ALA A 218 7.56 -2.19 -1.05
N PHE A 219 8.83 -2.41 -1.39
CA PHE A 219 9.87 -1.39 -1.27
C PHE A 219 9.53 -0.13 -2.08
N THR A 220 9.03 -0.29 -3.32
CA THR A 220 8.62 0.81 -4.19
C THR A 220 7.54 1.68 -3.55
N VAL A 221 6.49 1.09 -2.98
CA VAL A 221 5.35 1.84 -2.42
C VAL A 221 5.63 2.36 -1.01
N LEU A 222 6.49 1.68 -0.24
CA LEU A 222 6.83 2.06 1.13
C LEU A 222 7.94 3.14 1.19
N THR A 223 8.84 3.20 0.21
CA THR A 223 9.92 4.20 0.19
C THR A 223 9.38 5.65 0.19
N PRO A 224 8.36 6.00 -0.62
CA PRO A 224 7.70 7.31 -0.50
C PRO A 224 7.10 7.56 0.90
N VAL A 225 6.54 6.53 1.55
CA VAL A 225 6.02 6.66 2.92
C VAL A 225 7.13 6.99 3.91
N MET A 226 8.28 6.33 3.80
CA MET A 226 9.46 6.62 4.61
C MET A 226 9.92 8.07 4.41
N PHE A 227 9.99 8.57 3.18
CA PHE A 227 10.34 9.98 2.93
C PHE A 227 9.29 10.96 3.46
N ALA A 228 8.00 10.61 3.37
CA ALA A 228 6.93 11.41 3.98
C ALA A 228 7.09 11.48 5.51
N PHE A 229 7.41 10.36 6.16
CA PHE A 229 7.69 10.31 7.59
C PHE A 229 8.97 11.09 7.96
N PHE A 230 10.03 10.95 7.17
CA PHE A 230 11.30 11.66 7.34
C PHE A 230 11.11 13.19 7.30
N ALA A 231 10.28 13.68 6.37
CA ALA A 231 9.95 15.10 6.24
C ALA A 231 9.20 15.65 7.46
N ARG A 232 8.43 14.81 8.17
CA ARG A 232 7.60 15.21 9.31
C ARG A 232 8.25 15.01 10.67
N THR A 233 9.12 14.01 10.81
CA THR A 233 9.72 13.69 12.12
C THR A 233 10.65 14.82 12.56
N ARG A 234 10.54 15.21 13.84
CA ARG A 234 11.42 16.20 14.48
C ARG A 234 12.62 15.58 15.20
N SER A 235 12.62 14.25 15.37
CA SER A 235 13.73 13.56 16.03
C SER A 235 14.91 13.41 15.07
N TRP A 236 16.02 14.04 15.40
CA TRP A 236 17.26 13.95 14.63
C TRP A 236 17.84 12.53 14.65
N LEU A 237 17.72 11.81 15.77
CA LEU A 237 18.13 10.41 15.90
C LEU A 237 17.36 9.51 14.92
N LEU A 238 16.04 9.69 14.81
CA LEU A 238 15.24 8.94 13.85
C LEU A 238 15.63 9.27 12.41
N ARG A 239 15.97 10.53 12.11
CA ARG A 239 16.45 10.91 10.78
C ARG A 239 17.78 10.21 10.43
N ILE A 240 18.73 10.20 11.36
CA ILE A 240 20.00 9.48 11.16
C ILE A 240 19.74 8.00 10.97
N PHE A 241 18.93 7.38 11.82
CA PHE A 241 18.57 5.97 11.69
C PHE A 241 17.96 5.66 10.31
N LEU A 242 16.97 6.44 9.85
CA LEU A 242 16.35 6.25 8.55
C LEU A 242 17.33 6.46 7.39
N ALA A 243 18.25 7.42 7.50
CA ALA A 243 19.29 7.63 6.51
C ALA A 243 20.26 6.44 6.43
N ILE A 244 20.65 5.86 7.57
CA ILE A 244 21.48 4.65 7.63
C ILE A 244 20.74 3.47 7.00
N VAL A 245 19.47 3.24 7.36
CA VAL A 245 18.68 2.15 6.79
C VAL A 245 18.48 2.34 5.28
N LEU A 246 18.29 3.58 4.81
CA LEU A 246 18.19 3.90 3.39
C LEU A 246 19.49 3.57 2.66
N GLY A 247 20.65 3.97 3.21
CA GLY A 247 21.95 3.61 2.66
C GLY A 247 22.16 2.08 2.64
N ALA A 248 21.84 1.41 3.75
CA ALA A 248 21.93 -0.05 3.85
C ALA A 248 20.96 -0.78 2.90
N SER A 249 19.84 -0.17 2.53
CA SER A 249 18.86 -0.78 1.61
C SER A 249 19.37 -0.94 0.19
N VAL A 250 20.42 -0.20 -0.21
CA VAL A 250 21.00 -0.28 -1.56
C VAL A 250 21.44 -1.71 -1.91
N VAL A 251 22.00 -2.45 -0.95
CA VAL A 251 22.50 -3.81 -1.19
C VAL A 251 21.36 -4.79 -1.56
N PRO A 252 20.32 -5.01 -0.73
CA PRO A 252 19.21 -5.87 -1.12
C PRO A 252 18.43 -5.35 -2.34
N LEU A 253 18.35 -4.03 -2.50
CA LEU A 253 17.73 -3.36 -3.66
C LEU A 253 18.44 -3.70 -4.99
N VAL A 254 19.77 -3.73 -4.97
CA VAL A 254 20.61 -4.15 -6.11
C VAL A 254 20.43 -5.66 -6.35
N ALA A 255 20.53 -6.46 -5.29
CA ALA A 255 20.49 -7.92 -5.36
C ALA A 255 19.17 -8.46 -5.95
N THR A 256 18.03 -7.84 -5.63
CA THR A 256 16.73 -8.27 -6.19
C THR A 256 16.64 -8.07 -7.71
N SER A 257 17.44 -7.14 -8.26
CA SER A 257 17.52 -6.79 -9.70
C SER A 257 16.15 -6.54 -10.34
N ASN A 258 15.25 -5.95 -9.57
CA ASN A 258 13.85 -5.89 -9.92
C ASN A 258 13.54 -4.64 -10.78
N ARG A 259 13.57 -4.79 -12.11
CA ARG A 259 13.49 -3.67 -13.06
C ARG A 259 12.26 -2.78 -12.88
N GLY A 260 11.09 -3.37 -12.68
CA GLY A 260 9.86 -2.60 -12.45
C GLY A 260 9.88 -1.76 -11.15
N MET A 261 10.71 -2.13 -10.17
CA MET A 261 10.85 -1.37 -8.92
C MET A 261 11.61 -0.09 -9.18
N PHE A 262 12.71 -0.17 -9.94
CA PHE A 262 13.46 1.02 -10.38
C PHE A 262 12.60 1.96 -11.23
N ILE A 263 11.78 1.41 -12.13
CA ILE A 263 10.81 2.19 -12.91
C ILE A 263 9.83 2.89 -11.96
N GLY A 264 9.21 2.16 -11.03
CA GLY A 264 8.26 2.73 -10.07
C GLY A 264 8.87 3.82 -9.18
N LEU A 265 10.07 3.59 -8.63
CA LEU A 265 10.81 4.58 -7.83
C LEU A 265 11.21 5.81 -8.66
N GLY A 266 11.59 5.61 -9.92
CA GLY A 266 11.89 6.67 -10.87
C GLY A 266 10.68 7.57 -11.12
N PHE A 267 9.52 6.98 -11.44
CA PHE A 267 8.26 7.73 -11.62
C PHE A 267 7.83 8.45 -10.34
N ALA A 268 7.92 7.79 -9.17
CA ALA A 268 7.59 8.41 -7.89
C ALA A 268 8.49 9.63 -7.60
N THR A 269 9.80 9.49 -7.82
CA THR A 269 10.79 10.55 -7.57
C THR A 269 10.62 11.71 -8.54
N ALA A 270 10.47 11.42 -9.84
CA ALA A 270 10.22 12.43 -10.87
C ALA A 270 8.95 13.23 -10.55
N TYR A 271 7.87 12.54 -10.17
CA TYR A 271 6.63 13.17 -9.75
C TYR A 271 6.84 14.12 -8.56
N VAL A 272 7.55 13.67 -7.51
CA VAL A 272 7.83 14.52 -6.35
C VAL A 272 8.69 15.73 -6.73
N ILE A 273 9.73 15.56 -7.53
CA ILE A 273 10.58 16.68 -7.99
C ILE A 273 9.74 17.72 -8.74
N ILE A 274 8.88 17.30 -9.66
CA ILE A 274 7.97 18.20 -10.39
C ILE A 274 7.08 18.97 -9.41
N ARG A 275 6.51 18.28 -8.41
CA ARG A 275 5.65 18.91 -7.39
C ARG A 275 6.42 19.87 -6.48
N LEU A 276 7.66 19.56 -6.13
CA LEU A 276 8.54 20.42 -5.36
C LEU A 276 8.91 21.69 -6.14
N ILE A 277 9.18 21.57 -7.45
CA ILE A 277 9.43 22.71 -8.35
C ILE A 277 8.19 23.62 -8.43
N ILE A 278 7.01 23.04 -8.69
CA ILE A 278 5.74 23.79 -8.74
C ILE A 278 5.44 24.46 -7.40
N GLY A 279 5.75 23.76 -6.30
CA GLY A 279 5.64 24.28 -4.92
C GLY A 279 6.75 25.25 -4.51
N ARG A 280 7.73 25.53 -5.38
CA ARG A 280 8.88 26.42 -5.13
C ARG A 280 9.78 26.00 -3.96
N TYR A 281 9.84 24.70 -3.65
CA TYR A 281 10.70 24.13 -2.61
C TYR A 281 12.13 23.88 -3.11
N TRP A 282 12.81 24.91 -3.63
CA TRP A 282 14.08 24.76 -4.35
C TRP A 282 15.18 24.05 -3.55
N GLY A 283 15.27 24.27 -2.24
CA GLY A 283 16.23 23.55 -1.38
C GLY A 283 15.97 22.04 -1.31
N LEU A 284 14.72 21.59 -1.41
CA LEU A 284 14.38 20.17 -1.48
C LEU A 284 14.59 19.62 -2.90
N VAL A 285 14.40 20.44 -3.93
CA VAL A 285 14.70 20.08 -5.32
C VAL A 285 16.19 19.80 -5.49
N THR A 286 17.06 20.67 -4.98
CA THR A 286 18.51 20.45 -5.05
C THR A 286 18.93 19.22 -4.26
N ALA A 287 18.41 19.04 -3.04
CA ALA A 287 18.68 17.85 -2.23
C ALA A 287 18.23 16.55 -2.93
N ALA A 288 17.04 16.55 -3.53
CA ALA A 288 16.55 15.42 -4.31
C ALA A 288 17.43 15.15 -5.54
N GLY A 289 17.85 16.19 -6.26
CA GLY A 289 18.76 16.09 -7.39
C GLY A 289 20.10 15.46 -7.02
N VAL A 290 20.73 15.94 -5.94
CA VAL A 290 21.99 15.39 -5.42
C VAL A 290 21.83 13.93 -5.01
N MET A 291 20.75 13.58 -4.32
CA MET A 291 20.44 12.19 -3.94
C MET A 291 20.29 11.29 -5.17
N VAL A 292 19.54 11.72 -6.19
CA VAL A 292 19.35 10.96 -7.44
C VAL A 292 20.68 10.74 -8.15
N VAL A 293 21.49 11.79 -8.31
CA VAL A 293 22.82 11.68 -8.92
C VAL A 293 23.69 10.71 -8.13
N GLY A 294 23.76 10.86 -6.81
CA GLY A 294 24.54 9.98 -5.94
C GLY A 294 24.14 8.51 -6.06
N VAL A 295 22.84 8.21 -6.05
CA VAL A 295 22.32 6.83 -6.22
C VAL A 295 22.66 6.29 -7.61
N VAL A 296 22.42 7.07 -8.67
CA VAL A 296 22.71 6.63 -10.05
C VAL A 296 24.21 6.37 -10.23
N THR A 297 25.08 7.27 -9.75
CA THR A 297 26.52 7.09 -9.78
C THR A 297 26.95 5.84 -9.02
N ALA A 298 26.41 5.59 -7.83
CA ALA A 298 26.71 4.38 -7.06
C ALA A 298 26.25 3.09 -7.76
N LEU A 299 25.07 3.10 -8.41
CA LEU A 299 24.56 1.97 -9.18
C LEU A 299 25.40 1.67 -10.42
N ILE A 300 25.92 2.70 -11.09
CA ILE A 300 26.84 2.54 -12.23
C ILE A 300 28.19 2.03 -11.73
N ALA A 301 28.77 2.66 -10.72
CA ALA A 301 30.10 2.34 -10.19
C ALA A 301 30.17 0.91 -9.60
N SER A 302 29.07 0.42 -9.02
CA SER A 302 28.98 -0.95 -8.51
C SER A 302 28.81 -2.03 -9.59
N GLY A 303 28.68 -1.65 -10.88
CA GLY A 303 28.40 -2.60 -11.96
C GLY A 303 26.96 -3.14 -11.95
N THR A 304 26.09 -2.65 -11.06
CA THR A 304 24.70 -3.09 -10.93
C THR A 304 23.93 -2.92 -12.22
N VAL A 305 24.09 -1.79 -12.89
CA VAL A 305 23.40 -1.52 -14.16
C VAL A 305 23.79 -2.57 -15.21
N ALA A 306 25.07 -2.92 -15.31
CA ALA A 306 25.56 -3.96 -16.20
C ALA A 306 25.03 -5.34 -15.81
N ALA A 307 24.95 -5.68 -14.52
CA ALA A 307 24.39 -6.94 -14.05
C ALA A 307 22.89 -7.07 -14.36
N ILE A 308 22.10 -6.00 -14.16
CA ILE A 308 20.67 -5.97 -14.49
C ILE A 308 20.45 -6.14 -16.00
N LEU A 309 21.26 -5.48 -16.82
CA LEU A 309 21.19 -5.58 -18.29
C LEU A 309 21.68 -6.95 -18.79
N GLY A 310 22.76 -7.49 -18.22
CA GLY A 310 23.32 -8.80 -18.59
C GLY A 310 22.36 -9.96 -18.30
N ARG A 311 21.58 -9.88 -17.20
CA ARG A 311 20.52 -10.88 -16.92
C ARG A 311 19.46 -10.95 -18.00
N GLN A 312 19.27 -9.90 -18.81
CA GLN A 312 18.33 -9.95 -19.92
C GLN A 312 18.72 -11.00 -20.95
N GLN A 313 20.02 -11.25 -21.17
CA GLN A 313 20.50 -12.20 -22.18
C GLN A 313 20.10 -13.65 -21.89
N TYR A 314 20.09 -14.04 -20.60
CA TYR A 314 19.70 -15.40 -20.17
C TYR A 314 18.25 -15.49 -19.68
N SER A 315 17.65 -14.34 -19.31
CA SER A 315 16.22 -14.24 -18.99
C SER A 315 15.35 -14.06 -20.24
N ASP A 316 15.95 -13.96 -21.43
CA ASP A 316 15.26 -13.78 -22.71
C ASP A 316 14.59 -15.07 -23.18
N SER A 317 13.52 -15.44 -22.49
CA SER A 317 12.35 -16.01 -23.17
C SER A 317 11.44 -14.86 -23.63
N THR A 318 11.97 -13.88 -24.39
CA THR A 318 11.13 -12.82 -24.99
C THR A 318 9.94 -13.42 -25.76
N GLY A 319 10.13 -14.62 -26.34
CA GLY A 319 9.06 -15.48 -26.84
C GLY A 319 8.02 -15.88 -25.77
N GLY A 320 8.44 -16.42 -24.63
CA GLY A 320 7.55 -16.89 -23.55
C GLY A 320 6.75 -15.78 -22.85
N ARG A 321 7.37 -14.62 -22.55
CA ARG A 321 6.64 -13.48 -21.97
C ARG A 321 5.66 -12.84 -22.95
N ALA A 322 6.09 -12.62 -24.20
CA ALA A 322 5.21 -12.09 -25.23
C ALA A 322 4.07 -13.07 -25.55
N ALA A 323 4.35 -14.38 -25.56
CA ALA A 323 3.34 -15.42 -25.70
C ALA A 323 2.33 -15.39 -24.54
N LEU A 324 2.78 -15.29 -23.29
CA LEU A 324 1.90 -15.18 -22.13
C LEU A 324 1.00 -13.94 -22.21
N TYR A 325 1.53 -12.80 -22.66
CA TYR A 325 0.72 -11.58 -22.83
C TYR A 325 -0.33 -11.75 -23.92
N ARG A 326 0.03 -12.38 -25.04
CA ARG A 326 -0.91 -12.67 -26.13
C ARG A 326 -1.97 -13.68 -25.71
N SER A 327 -1.60 -14.77 -25.03
CA SER A 327 -2.56 -15.78 -24.56
C SER A 327 -3.51 -15.20 -23.52
N THR A 328 -2.98 -14.46 -22.54
CA THR A 328 -3.81 -13.78 -21.54
C THR A 328 -4.78 -12.80 -22.18
N TRP A 329 -4.33 -12.03 -23.18
CA TRP A 329 -5.20 -11.11 -23.91
C TRP A 329 -6.29 -11.83 -24.69
N ALA A 330 -5.92 -12.84 -25.49
CA ALA A 330 -6.87 -13.63 -26.27
C ALA A 330 -7.94 -14.29 -25.39
N ALA A 331 -7.52 -14.96 -24.31
CA ALA A 331 -8.46 -15.57 -23.36
C ALA A 331 -9.33 -14.52 -22.66
N SER A 332 -8.81 -13.33 -22.33
CA SER A 332 -9.63 -12.26 -21.75
C SER A 332 -10.74 -11.78 -22.69
N LEU A 333 -10.59 -11.94 -24.01
CA LEU A 333 -11.64 -11.63 -24.99
C LEU A 333 -12.75 -12.68 -25.04
N GLU A 334 -12.51 -13.90 -24.56
CA GLU A 334 -13.52 -14.96 -24.47
C GLU A 334 -14.47 -14.75 -23.28
N SER A 335 -13.97 -14.18 -22.17
CA SER A 335 -14.78 -13.77 -21.01
C SER A 335 -14.55 -12.29 -20.65
N PRO A 336 -15.01 -11.34 -21.48
CA PRO A 336 -14.63 -9.94 -21.35
C PRO A 336 -15.31 -9.21 -20.18
N ILE A 337 -16.49 -9.67 -19.75
CA ILE A 337 -17.28 -8.98 -18.72
C ILE A 337 -16.81 -9.38 -17.32
N VAL A 338 -16.95 -10.66 -16.99
CA VAL A 338 -16.71 -11.19 -15.64
C VAL A 338 -15.31 -11.82 -15.48
N GLY A 339 -14.58 -12.07 -16.58
CA GLY A 339 -13.30 -12.77 -16.53
C GLY A 339 -13.45 -14.21 -16.05
N TYR A 340 -12.36 -14.77 -15.54
CA TYR A 340 -12.29 -16.17 -15.07
C TYR A 340 -12.28 -16.32 -13.54
N GLY A 341 -12.39 -15.22 -12.79
CA GLY A 341 -12.36 -15.18 -11.32
C GLY A 341 -10.99 -15.46 -10.67
N THR A 342 -10.19 -16.35 -11.26
CA THR A 342 -8.87 -16.78 -10.76
C THR A 342 -7.85 -16.92 -11.91
N PRO A 343 -6.53 -16.86 -11.65
CA PRO A 343 -5.52 -17.16 -12.67
C PRO A 343 -5.63 -18.59 -13.18
N ARG A 344 -5.33 -18.81 -14.47
CA ARG A 344 -5.33 -20.14 -15.10
C ARG A 344 -3.96 -20.45 -15.68
N MET A 345 -3.51 -21.70 -15.58
CA MET A 345 -2.18 -22.10 -16.05
C MET A 345 -2.08 -22.09 -17.58
N GLU A 346 -1.08 -21.40 -18.13
CA GLU A 346 -0.71 -21.52 -19.55
C GLU A 346 0.38 -22.59 -19.67
N LEU A 347 -0.01 -23.80 -20.09
CA LEU A 347 0.87 -24.97 -20.13
C LEU A 347 2.09 -24.77 -21.03
N SER A 348 1.95 -24.02 -22.12
CA SER A 348 3.03 -23.77 -23.08
C SER A 348 4.16 -22.89 -22.52
N VAL A 349 3.84 -22.02 -21.56
CA VAL A 349 4.79 -21.09 -20.92
C VAL A 349 5.16 -21.56 -19.51
N GLY A 350 4.33 -22.40 -18.88
CA GLY A 350 4.53 -22.85 -17.51
C GLY A 350 4.23 -21.77 -16.46
N VAL A 351 3.43 -20.76 -16.80
CA VAL A 351 3.08 -19.62 -15.92
C VAL A 351 1.59 -19.35 -16.02
N SER A 352 0.94 -18.97 -14.93
CA SER A 352 -0.49 -18.68 -14.93
C SER A 352 -0.80 -17.32 -15.58
N MET A 353 -1.78 -17.32 -16.49
CA MET A 353 -2.38 -16.10 -17.03
C MET A 353 -2.99 -15.25 -15.92
N GLY A 354 -2.71 -13.95 -15.95
CA GLY A 354 -3.17 -13.00 -14.95
C GLY A 354 -2.26 -12.84 -13.74
N THR A 355 -1.08 -13.47 -13.68
CA THR A 355 -0.11 -13.29 -12.57
C THR A 355 1.06 -12.36 -12.91
N GLN A 356 1.23 -12.00 -14.18
CA GLN A 356 2.35 -11.19 -14.70
C GLN A 356 2.29 -9.69 -14.34
N GLY A 357 1.24 -9.24 -13.66
CA GLY A 357 1.03 -7.86 -13.26
C GLY A 357 -0.43 -7.64 -12.87
N TYR A 358 -0.69 -6.66 -12.00
CA TYR A 358 -2.03 -6.41 -11.50
C TYR A 358 -3.02 -5.96 -12.58
N LEU A 359 -2.56 -5.25 -13.63
CA LEU A 359 -3.39 -4.94 -14.81
C LEU A 359 -3.94 -6.23 -15.43
N TRP A 360 -3.07 -7.23 -15.60
CA TRP A 360 -3.45 -8.53 -16.15
C TRP A 360 -4.32 -9.31 -15.19
N THR A 361 -4.05 -9.26 -13.88
CA THR A 361 -4.93 -9.82 -12.86
C THR A 361 -6.34 -9.24 -12.97
N LEU A 362 -6.47 -7.91 -13.01
CA LEU A 362 -7.75 -7.23 -13.08
C LEU A 362 -8.51 -7.60 -14.36
N MET A 363 -7.84 -7.57 -15.50
CA MET A 363 -8.43 -7.88 -16.80
C MET A 363 -8.83 -9.35 -16.93
N PHE A 364 -7.91 -10.27 -16.62
CA PHE A 364 -8.13 -11.71 -16.82
C PHE A 364 -9.07 -12.30 -15.77
N CYS A 365 -8.87 -11.95 -14.49
CA CYS A 365 -9.66 -12.53 -13.41
C CYS A 365 -11.01 -11.82 -13.22
N PHE A 366 -11.09 -10.51 -13.44
CA PHE A 366 -12.32 -9.73 -13.16
C PHE A 366 -12.93 -9.05 -14.38
N GLY A 367 -12.43 -9.37 -15.57
CA GLY A 367 -12.87 -8.81 -16.85
C GLY A 367 -12.49 -7.33 -17.04
N PHE A 368 -12.84 -6.80 -18.20
CA PHE A 368 -12.65 -5.39 -18.53
C PHE A 368 -13.49 -4.47 -17.64
N VAL A 369 -14.62 -4.95 -17.11
CA VAL A 369 -15.44 -4.20 -16.15
C VAL A 369 -14.68 -4.02 -14.83
N GLY A 370 -14.10 -5.09 -14.28
CA GLY A 370 -13.29 -5.01 -13.06
C GLY A 370 -12.08 -4.09 -13.23
N LEU A 371 -11.39 -4.21 -14.37
CA LEU A 371 -10.30 -3.30 -14.74
C LEU A 371 -10.76 -1.84 -14.82
N ALA A 372 -11.90 -1.56 -15.45
CA ALA A 372 -12.43 -0.21 -15.58
C ALA A 372 -12.81 0.41 -14.22
N ILE A 373 -13.47 -0.34 -13.34
CA ILE A 373 -13.81 0.15 -11.99
C ILE A 373 -12.53 0.43 -11.19
N TYR A 374 -11.52 -0.44 -11.26
CA TYR A 374 -10.24 -0.20 -10.61
C TYR A 374 -9.51 1.01 -11.19
N ALA A 375 -9.53 1.21 -12.52
CA ALA A 375 -8.96 2.38 -13.16
C ALA A 375 -9.67 3.67 -12.69
N LEU A 376 -11.01 3.67 -12.61
CA LEU A 376 -11.78 4.78 -12.05
C LEU A 376 -11.41 5.07 -10.59
N PHE A 377 -11.18 4.02 -9.79
CA PHE A 377 -10.72 4.16 -8.41
C PHE A 377 -9.35 4.86 -8.35
N ILE A 378 -8.37 4.39 -9.13
CA ILE A 378 -7.02 4.97 -9.19
C ILE A 378 -7.07 6.43 -9.66
N LEU A 379 -7.85 6.74 -10.70
CA LEU A 379 -8.05 8.10 -11.18
C LEU A 379 -8.71 9.00 -10.13
N SER A 380 -9.66 8.48 -9.35
CA SER A 380 -10.28 9.23 -8.24
C SER A 380 -9.27 9.62 -7.17
N ILE A 381 -8.46 8.66 -6.69
CA ILE A 381 -7.46 8.96 -5.65
C ILE A 381 -6.33 9.86 -6.14
N LEU A 382 -5.96 9.77 -7.43
CA LEU A 382 -5.05 10.71 -8.07
C LEU A 382 -5.64 12.12 -8.10
N GLY A 383 -6.87 12.27 -8.61
CA GLY A 383 -7.53 13.57 -8.70
C GLY A 383 -7.72 14.22 -7.33
N GLU A 384 -8.11 13.45 -6.32
CA GLU A 384 -8.25 13.93 -4.94
C GLU A 384 -6.91 14.34 -4.33
N GLY A 385 -5.85 13.57 -4.57
CA GLY A 385 -4.52 13.86 -4.01
C GLY A 385 -3.77 15.01 -4.69
N LEU A 386 -4.16 15.44 -5.89
CA LEU A 386 -3.57 16.60 -6.56
C LEU A 386 -3.63 17.88 -5.72
N LYS A 387 -4.63 18.02 -4.84
CA LYS A 387 -4.85 19.22 -4.00
C LYS A 387 -3.85 19.37 -2.86
N VAL A 388 -3.08 18.34 -2.54
CA VAL A 388 -2.08 18.35 -1.47
C VAL A 388 -0.91 19.27 -1.81
N ARG A 389 -0.40 20.08 -0.88
CA ARG A 389 0.64 21.11 -1.15
C ARG A 389 1.90 21.02 -0.28
N THR A 390 2.03 19.97 0.50
CA THR A 390 3.15 19.80 1.44
C THR A 390 4.14 18.75 0.93
N PRO A 391 5.44 18.84 1.27
CA PRO A 391 6.45 17.88 0.83
C PRO A 391 6.13 16.43 1.21
N ALA A 392 5.68 16.19 2.44
CA ALA A 392 5.26 14.85 2.88
C ALA A 392 4.05 14.34 2.09
N GLY A 393 3.10 15.24 1.81
CA GLY A 393 1.96 14.94 0.97
C GLY A 393 2.31 14.63 -0.49
N PHE A 394 3.33 15.26 -1.08
CA PHE A 394 3.82 14.93 -2.42
C PHE A 394 4.38 13.52 -2.50
N TRP A 395 5.12 13.08 -1.47
CA TRP A 395 5.59 11.70 -1.36
C TRP A 395 4.45 10.69 -1.22
N LEU A 396 3.44 10.96 -0.38
CA LEU A 396 2.29 10.06 -0.28
C LEU A 396 1.49 9.97 -1.58
N HIS A 397 1.35 11.10 -2.27
CA HIS A 397 0.65 11.14 -3.55
C HIS A 397 1.45 10.55 -4.72
N SER A 398 2.76 10.37 -4.58
CA SER A 398 3.56 9.68 -5.62
C SER A 398 3.27 8.18 -5.69
N ILE A 399 2.71 7.57 -4.62
CA ILE A 399 2.36 6.15 -4.54
C ILE A 399 1.28 5.75 -5.56
N PRO A 400 0.10 6.42 -5.63
CA PRO A 400 -0.86 6.12 -6.69
C PRO A 400 -0.30 6.43 -8.10
N VAL A 401 0.57 7.43 -8.24
CA VAL A 401 1.21 7.77 -9.53
C VAL A 401 2.12 6.65 -10.01
N CYS A 402 3.03 6.16 -9.16
CA CYS A 402 3.89 5.05 -9.56
C CYS A 402 3.09 3.75 -9.72
N SER A 403 2.02 3.56 -8.93
CA SER A 403 1.09 2.43 -9.05
C SER A 403 0.50 2.30 -10.46
N CYS A 404 0.15 3.41 -11.14
CA CYS A 404 -0.32 3.37 -12.54
C CYS A 404 0.65 2.69 -13.50
N VAL A 405 1.96 2.77 -13.23
CA VAL A 405 2.99 2.18 -14.08
C VAL A 405 3.31 0.76 -13.63
N VAL A 406 3.50 0.54 -12.32
CA VAL A 406 3.95 -0.76 -11.82
C VAL A 406 2.88 -1.84 -11.84
N ILE A 407 1.59 -1.50 -11.93
CA ILE A 407 0.51 -2.50 -12.12
C ILE A 407 0.68 -3.31 -13.41
N ILE A 408 1.44 -2.82 -14.39
CA ILE A 408 1.71 -3.54 -15.63
C ILE A 408 2.62 -4.75 -15.39
N PHE A 409 3.53 -4.64 -14.41
CA PHE A 409 4.62 -5.59 -14.18
C PHE A 409 4.52 -6.36 -12.86
N TYR A 410 3.80 -5.82 -11.88
CA TYR A 410 3.67 -6.43 -10.55
C TYR A 410 2.22 -6.57 -10.14
N SER A 411 1.95 -7.69 -9.48
CA SER A 411 0.69 -7.97 -8.81
C SER A 411 0.71 -7.33 -7.41
N PHE A 412 -0.39 -6.69 -7.04
CA PHE A 412 -0.55 -6.09 -5.72
C PHE A 412 -1.16 -7.10 -4.77
N ASP A 413 -0.50 -7.32 -3.64
CA ASP A 413 -1.01 -8.14 -2.54
C ASP A 413 -1.50 -7.23 -1.38
N VAL A 414 -1.99 -7.83 -0.29
CA VAL A 414 -2.60 -7.10 0.83
C VAL A 414 -1.70 -5.99 1.36
N ALA A 415 -0.39 -6.21 1.49
CA ALA A 415 0.52 -5.19 2.00
C ALA A 415 0.61 -3.98 1.06
N GLN A 416 0.79 -4.20 -0.24
CA GLN A 416 0.96 -3.14 -1.24
C GLN A 416 -0.35 -2.40 -1.49
N LEU A 417 -1.49 -3.12 -1.56
CA LEU A 417 -2.82 -2.50 -1.61
C LEU A 417 -3.09 -1.66 -0.35
N SER A 418 -2.73 -2.17 0.83
CA SER A 418 -2.90 -1.43 2.09
C SER A 418 -2.10 -0.13 2.09
N VAL A 419 -0.84 -0.15 1.66
CA VAL A 419 0.00 1.05 1.55
C VAL A 419 -0.60 2.05 0.56
N LEU A 420 -1.04 1.59 -0.62
CA LEU A 420 -1.69 2.42 -1.64
C LEU A 420 -2.94 3.11 -1.09
N LEU A 421 -3.87 2.33 -0.53
CA LEU A 421 -5.14 2.85 -0.02
C LEU A 421 -4.94 3.74 1.21
N LEU A 422 -4.09 3.35 2.17
CA LEU A 422 -3.84 4.15 3.38
C LEU A 422 -3.14 5.47 3.04
N SER A 423 -2.22 5.48 2.07
CA SER A 423 -1.56 6.71 1.62
C SER A 423 -2.52 7.64 0.89
N ALA A 424 -3.39 7.09 0.03
CA ALA A 424 -4.47 7.85 -0.57
C ALA A 424 -5.42 8.42 0.49
N MET A 425 -5.85 7.59 1.46
CA MET A 425 -6.70 8.03 2.55
C MET A 425 -6.03 9.06 3.45
N ALA A 426 -4.71 9.01 3.66
CA ALA A 426 -3.98 10.05 4.37
C ALA A 426 -4.09 11.40 3.66
N CYS A 427 -3.91 11.43 2.33
CA CYS A 427 -4.10 12.63 1.53
C CYS A 427 -5.54 13.17 1.59
N ILE A 428 -6.53 12.29 1.45
CA ILE A 428 -7.95 12.66 1.43
C ILE A 428 -8.43 13.09 2.81
N ARG A 429 -8.05 12.37 3.86
CA ARG A 429 -8.38 12.65 5.27
C ARG A 429 -7.82 13.99 5.71
N ALA A 430 -6.58 14.31 5.31
CA ALA A 430 -5.97 15.59 5.60
C ALA A 430 -6.76 16.77 5.02
N GLN A 431 -7.25 16.64 3.78
CA GLN A 431 -8.10 17.67 3.18
C GLN A 431 -9.48 17.74 3.84
N TYR A 432 -10.10 16.59 4.08
CA TYR A 432 -11.45 16.50 4.62
C TYR A 432 -11.56 17.05 6.05
N TYR A 433 -10.60 16.71 6.91
CA TYR A 433 -10.57 17.17 8.31
C TYR A 433 -9.65 18.36 8.56
N ARG A 434 -8.99 18.90 7.53
CA ARG A 434 -7.98 19.96 7.63
C ARG A 434 -6.83 19.59 8.58
N GLU A 435 -6.37 18.33 8.53
CA GLU A 435 -5.18 17.89 9.27
C GLU A 435 -3.92 18.38 8.56
N GLU A 436 -2.89 18.70 9.33
CA GLU A 436 -1.57 19.04 8.78
C GLU A 436 -0.89 17.79 8.21
N LEU A 437 -0.76 17.73 6.88
CA LEU A 437 -0.10 16.65 6.13
C LEU A 437 1.34 16.93 5.79
#